data_AF-A0A831KJJ9-F1
#
_entry.id   AF-A0A831KJJ9-F1
#
_cell.length_a   1.000
_cell.length_b   1.000
_cell.length_c   1.000
_cell.angle_alpha   90.00
_cell.angle_beta   90.00
_cell.angle_gamma   90.00
#
_symmetry.space_group_name_H-M   'P 1'
#
loop_
_entity.id
_entity.type
_entity.pdbx_description
1 polymer ?
#
loop_
_entity_poly.entity_id
_entity_poly.type
_entity_poly.pdbx_seq_one_letter_code
_entity_poly.pdbx_strand_id
1 'polypeptide(L)'
;FFVLIALASGTNLNVYAVGASGAIFALGGLLAVLTPRLPVLVFFVIPMPMWAAMGFLMFGLWALSLGLGLPIGNTAHLGGLIVGLGYGFYLKRKYPKKTQMISRYFAR
;
A
#
# COMPACT_ATOMS: atom_id res chain seq x y z
N PHE A 1 -10.48 15.86 -5.33
CA PHE A 1 -11.07 16.34 -4.07
C PHE A 1 -10.10 17.23 -3.29
N PHE A 2 -8.97 16.73 -2.76
CA PHE A 2 -7.99 17.55 -2.02
C PHE A 2 -7.41 18.73 -2.82
N VAL A 3 -7.10 18.55 -4.12
CA VAL A 3 -6.58 19.64 -4.96
C VAL A 3 -7.58 20.81 -5.09
N LEU A 4 -8.88 20.51 -5.20
CA LEU A 4 -9.93 21.53 -5.29
C LEU A 4 -10.15 22.26 -3.96
N ILE A 5 -10.03 21.54 -2.84
CA ILE A 5 -10.07 22.14 -1.49
C ILE A 5 -8.85 23.04 -1.28
N ALA A 6 -7.64 22.59 -1.61
CA ALA A 6 -6.41 23.40 -1.48
C ALA A 6 -6.52 24.72 -2.25
N LEU A 7 -7.06 24.64 -3.47
CA LEU A 7 -7.30 25.80 -4.33
C LEU A 7 -8.38 26.73 -3.75
N ALA A 8 -9.45 26.19 -3.15
CA ALA A 8 -10.54 26.98 -2.59
C ALA A 8 -10.22 27.58 -1.20
N SER A 9 -9.42 26.91 -0.37
CA SER A 9 -9.10 27.33 1.00
C SER A 9 -7.74 28.02 1.15
N GLY A 10 -6.92 28.09 0.11
CA GLY A 10 -5.59 28.70 0.16
C GLY A 10 -4.61 28.00 1.11
N THR A 11 -4.91 26.77 1.54
CA THR A 11 -4.10 26.00 2.49
C THR A 11 -3.15 25.07 1.74
N ASN A 12 -1.91 24.98 2.22
CA ASN A 12 -0.89 24.09 1.67
C ASN A 12 -1.22 22.62 1.99
N LEU A 13 -2.09 21.98 1.18
CA LEU A 13 -2.50 20.59 1.39
C LEU A 13 -1.47 19.55 0.92
N ASN A 14 -0.28 19.97 0.49
CA ASN A 14 0.83 19.07 0.15
C ASN A 14 1.11 18.06 1.28
N VAL A 15 0.96 18.48 2.55
CA VAL A 15 1.14 17.60 3.72
C VAL A 15 0.09 16.47 3.77
N TYR A 16 -1.16 16.74 3.40
CA TYR A 16 -2.25 15.74 3.45
C TYR A 16 -2.18 14.74 2.30
N ALA A 17 -1.70 15.17 1.12
CA ALA A 17 -1.49 14.28 -0.03
C ALA A 17 -0.39 13.23 0.23
N VAL A 18 0.60 13.55 1.08
CA VAL A 18 1.71 12.63 1.43
C VAL A 18 1.23 11.50 2.37
N GLY A 19 0.17 11.71 3.14
CA GLY A 19 -0.32 10.73 4.14
C GLY A 19 -1.21 9.63 3.57
N ALA A 20 -2.04 9.94 2.57
CA ALA A 20 -3.01 8.98 2.02
C ALA A 20 -2.32 7.78 1.34
N SER A 21 -1.26 8.02 0.58
CA SER A 21 -0.53 6.94 -0.09
C SER A 21 0.20 6.04 0.91
N GLY A 22 0.77 6.59 1.99
CA GLY A 22 1.33 5.80 3.08
C GLY A 22 0.29 4.86 3.73
N ALA A 23 -0.94 5.34 3.94
CA ALA A 23 -2.03 4.51 4.46
C ALA A 23 -2.44 3.39 3.49
N ILE A 24 -2.45 3.66 2.19
CA ILE A 24 -2.68 2.62 1.16
C ILE A 24 -1.57 1.57 1.21
N PHE A 25 -0.30 1.96 1.34
CA PHE A 25 0.80 1.03 1.51
C PHE A 25 0.72 0.22 2.81
N ALA A 26 0.18 0.80 3.89
CA ALA A 26 -0.08 0.06 5.13
C ALA A 26 -1.19 -0.99 4.98
N LEU A 27 -2.33 -0.63 4.38
CA LEU A 27 -3.39 -1.59 4.09
C LEU A 27 -2.91 -2.66 3.08
N GLY A 28 -2.18 -2.25 2.05
CA GLY A 28 -1.58 -3.14 1.07
C GLY A 28 -0.60 -4.12 1.70
N GLY A 29 0.30 -3.65 2.57
CA GLY A 29 1.22 -4.50 3.34
C GLY A 29 0.50 -5.50 4.24
N LEU A 30 -0.54 -5.03 4.95
CA LEU A 30 -1.39 -5.90 5.76
C LEU A 30 -2.00 -7.03 4.92
N LEU A 31 -2.59 -6.69 3.77
CA LEU A 31 -3.20 -7.65 2.85
C LEU A 31 -2.16 -8.55 2.16
N ALA A 32 -0.97 -8.05 1.87
CA ALA A 32 0.14 -8.85 1.34
C ALA A 32 0.52 -9.99 2.31
N VAL A 33 0.34 -9.77 3.62
CA VAL A 33 0.53 -10.84 4.63
C VAL A 33 -0.71 -11.72 4.75
N LEU A 34 -1.91 -11.15 4.90
CA LEU A 34 -3.13 -11.91 5.20
C LEU A 34 -3.69 -12.69 4.00
N THR A 35 -3.62 -12.09 2.81
CA THR A 35 -4.17 -12.61 1.55
C THR A 35 -3.13 -12.50 0.44
N PRO A 36 -1.96 -13.18 0.56
CA PRO A 36 -0.82 -12.98 -0.33
C PRO A 36 -1.14 -13.28 -1.80
N ARG A 37 -2.00 -14.26 -2.05
CA ARG A 37 -2.36 -14.73 -3.39
C ARG A 37 -3.59 -14.03 -3.99
N LEU A 38 -4.20 -13.08 -3.28
CA LEU A 38 -5.32 -12.32 -3.81
C LEU A 38 -4.88 -11.62 -5.11
N PRO A 39 -5.50 -11.91 -6.27
CA PRO A 39 -5.18 -11.23 -7.51
C PRO A 39 -5.64 -9.77 -7.43
N VAL A 40 -4.73 -8.85 -7.71
CA VAL A 40 -5.02 -7.42 -7.81
C VAL A 40 -4.53 -6.89 -9.15
N LEU A 41 -5.32 -6.00 -9.74
CA LEU A 41 -5.00 -5.36 -11.01
C LEU A 41 -4.16 -4.11 -10.75
N VAL A 42 -2.87 -4.19 -11.05
CA VAL A 42 -2.01 -3.01 -11.06
C VAL A 42 -2.26 -2.22 -12.33
N PHE A 43 -2.45 -0.91 -12.17
CA PHE A 43 -2.85 0.03 -13.22
C PHE A 43 -4.11 -0.42 -13.99
N PHE A 44 -4.99 -1.18 -13.35
CA PHE A 44 -6.21 -1.74 -13.97
C PHE A 44 -5.98 -2.71 -15.14
N VAL A 45 -4.74 -3.14 -15.39
CA VAL A 45 -4.38 -3.96 -16.55
C VAL A 45 -3.62 -5.21 -16.16
N ILE A 46 -2.67 -5.12 -15.22
CA ILE A 46 -1.73 -6.21 -14.94
C ILE A 46 -2.18 -6.97 -13.70
N PRO A 47 -2.73 -8.20 -13.81
CA PRO A 47 -3.05 -9.01 -12.66
C PRO A 47 -1.77 -9.55 -12.01
N MET A 48 -1.64 -9.36 -10.71
CA MET A 48 -0.54 -9.92 -9.93
C MET A 48 -1.01 -10.26 -8.52
N PRO A 49 -0.38 -11.24 -7.84
CA PRO A 49 -0.71 -11.55 -6.46
C PRO A 49 -0.37 -10.36 -5.56
N MET A 50 -1.19 -10.12 -4.53
CA MET A 50 -1.09 -8.97 -3.62
C MET A 50 0.33 -8.67 -3.13
N TRP A 51 1.10 -9.70 -2.75
CA TRP A 51 2.48 -9.52 -2.29
C TRP A 51 3.40 -8.96 -3.39
N ALA A 52 3.24 -9.45 -4.63
CA ALA A 52 4.04 -9.01 -5.76
C ALA A 52 3.61 -7.61 -6.22
N ALA A 53 2.30 -7.32 -6.19
CA ALA A 53 1.78 -6.00 -6.48
C ALA A 53 2.36 -4.94 -5.55
N MET A 54 2.42 -5.22 -4.25
CA MET A 54 3.01 -4.26 -3.31
C MET A 54 4.52 -4.10 -3.49
N GLY A 55 5.25 -5.19 -3.75
CA GLY A 55 6.67 -5.11 -4.08
C GLY A 55 6.91 -4.29 -5.35
N PHE A 56 6.19 -4.59 -6.42
CA PHE A 56 6.27 -3.90 -7.70
C PHE A 56 5.97 -2.39 -7.56
N LEU A 57 4.87 -2.02 -6.89
CA LEU A 57 4.53 -0.61 -6.66
C LEU A 57 5.60 0.09 -5.82
N MET A 58 6.13 -0.58 -4.80
CA MET A 58 7.15 0.00 -3.92
C MET A 58 8.43 0.34 -4.69
N PHE A 59 9.01 -0.66 -5.37
CA PHE A 59 10.26 -0.49 -6.10
C PHE A 59 10.09 0.36 -7.36
N GLY A 60 8.94 0.26 -8.04
CA GLY A 60 8.62 1.08 -9.19
C GLY A 60 8.56 2.57 -8.87
N LEU A 61 7.89 2.94 -7.76
CA LEU A 61 7.84 4.34 -7.32
C LEU A 61 9.22 4.87 -6.91
N TRP A 62 10.04 4.06 -6.24
CA TRP A 62 11.43 4.42 -5.92
C TRP A 62 12.27 4.62 -7.19
N ALA A 63 12.19 3.70 -8.14
CA ALA A 63 12.93 3.80 -9.40
C ALA A 63 12.52 5.04 -10.21
N LEU A 64 11.23 5.36 -10.27
CA LEU A 64 10.74 6.59 -10.91
C LEU A 64 11.22 7.85 -10.18
N SER A 65 11.20 7.85 -8.85
CA SER A 65 11.71 8.96 -8.05
C SER A 65 13.20 9.21 -8.29
N LEU A 66 14.02 8.15 -8.31
CA LEU A 66 15.46 8.24 -8.54
C LEU A 66 15.80 8.57 -10.00
N GLY A 67 15.14 7.93 -10.95
CA GLY A 67 15.43 8.08 -12.39
C GLY A 67 14.92 9.39 -13.00
N LEU A 68 13.82 9.93 -12.49
CA LEU A 68 13.18 11.14 -13.03
C LEU A 68 13.23 12.34 -12.06
N GLY A 69 13.84 12.19 -10.87
CA GLY A 69 13.94 13.25 -9.87
C GLY A 69 12.58 13.66 -9.27
N LEU A 70 11.57 12.79 -9.34
CA LEU A 70 10.22 13.12 -8.90
C LEU A 70 10.14 13.17 -7.36
N PRO A 71 9.47 14.18 -6.77
CA PRO A 71 9.32 14.33 -5.32
C PRO A 71 8.25 13.37 -4.77
N ILE A 72 8.54 12.07 -4.82
CA ILE A 72 7.66 11.01 -4.33
C ILE A 72 7.95 10.77 -2.85
N GLY A 73 6.89 10.64 -2.05
CA GLY A 73 6.94 10.34 -0.61
C GLY A 73 7.41 8.90 -0.29
N ASN A 74 8.55 8.49 -0.83
CA ASN A 74 9.15 7.15 -0.74
C ASN A 74 9.25 6.64 0.70
N THR A 75 9.65 7.50 1.63
CA THR A 75 9.75 7.18 3.06
C THR A 75 8.38 6.92 3.68
N ALA A 76 7.35 7.67 3.28
CA ALA A 76 5.98 7.47 3.77
C ALA A 76 5.39 6.15 3.25
N HIS A 77 5.64 5.81 1.98
CA HIS A 77 5.26 4.50 1.42
C HIS A 77 5.96 3.35 2.15
N LEU A 78 7.27 3.46 2.40
CA LEU A 78 8.05 2.45 3.12
C LEU A 78 7.55 2.27 4.55
N GLY A 79 7.38 3.38 5.28
CA GLY A 79 6.89 3.36 6.65
C GLY A 79 5.51 2.73 6.75
N GLY A 80 4.59 3.14 5.86
CA GLY A 80 3.27 2.53 5.75
C GLY A 80 3.35 1.03 5.51
N LEU A 81 4.11 0.60 4.50
CA LEU A 81 4.29 -0.81 4.16
C LEU A 81 4.83 -1.63 5.33
N ILE A 82 5.87 -1.15 6.01
CA ILE A 82 6.47 -1.83 7.17
C ILE A 82 5.44 -1.99 8.29
N VAL A 83 4.70 -0.93 8.62
CA VAL A 83 3.65 -0.99 9.66
C VAL A 83 2.56 -2.00 9.27
N GLY A 84 2.14 -1.98 8.01
CA GLY A 84 1.17 -2.93 7.46
C GLY A 84 1.62 -4.38 7.57
N LEU A 85 2.83 -4.67 7.12
CA LEU A 85 3.46 -6.00 7.21
C LEU A 85 3.55 -6.46 8.67
N GLY A 86 4.09 -5.60 9.55
CA GLY A 86 4.24 -5.88 10.98
C GLY A 86 2.89 -6.19 11.65
N TYR A 87 1.87 -5.39 11.37
CA TYR A 87 0.53 -5.62 11.90
C TYR A 87 -0.11 -6.89 11.33
N GLY A 88 0.12 -7.20 10.05
CA GLY A 88 -0.33 -8.45 9.44
C GLY A 88 0.27 -9.69 10.09
N PHE A 89 1.57 -9.67 10.38
CA PHE A 89 2.23 -10.76 11.12
C PHE A 89 1.73 -10.86 12.57
N TYR A 90 1.52 -9.73 13.23
CA TYR A 90 0.90 -9.69 14.56
C TYR A 90 -0.48 -10.38 14.55
N LEU A 91 -1.35 -10.06 13.58
CA LEU A 91 -2.67 -10.68 13.45
C LEU A 91 -2.59 -12.18 13.13
N LYS A 92 -1.64 -12.62 12.29
CA LYS A 92 -1.41 -14.05 12.05
C LYS A 92 -1.04 -14.80 13.33
N ARG A 93 -0.21 -14.20 14.18
CA ARG A 93 0.21 -14.79 15.45
C ARG A 93 -0.92 -14.79 16.48
N LYS A 94 -1.69 -13.70 16.57
CA LYS A 94 -2.77 -13.54 17.56
C LYS A 94 -4.05 -14.29 17.19
N TYR A 95 -4.38 -14.37 15.90
CA TYR A 95 -5.63 -14.95 15.39
C TYR A 95 -5.38 -15.93 14.23
N PRO A 96 -4.64 -17.03 14.44
CA PRO A 96 -4.23 -17.94 13.37
C PRO A 96 -5.41 -18.57 12.63
N LYS A 97 -6.46 -19.01 13.35
CA LYS A 97 -7.65 -19.63 12.72
C LYS A 97 -8.40 -18.65 11.81
N LYS A 98 -8.61 -17.41 12.26
CA LYS A 98 -9.33 -16.37 11.50
C LYS A 98 -8.54 -15.93 10.27
N THR A 99 -7.23 -15.70 10.43
CA THR A 99 -6.36 -15.30 9.32
C THR A 99 -6.19 -16.41 8.28
N GLN A 100 -6.12 -17.68 8.70
CA GLN A 100 -6.16 -18.83 7.77
C GLN A 100 -7.49 -18.93 7.01
N MET A 101 -8.62 -18.70 7.68
CA MET A 101 -9.93 -18.68 7.01
C MET A 101 -9.99 -17.60 5.92
N ILE A 102 -9.60 -16.36 6.24
CA ILE A 102 -9.52 -15.26 5.28
C ILE A 102 -8.60 -15.61 4.12
N SER A 103 -7.39 -16.09 4.43
CA SER A 103 -6.41 -16.46 3.42
C SER A 103 -6.95 -17.53 2.45
N ARG A 104 -7.63 -18.57 2.96
CA ARG A 104 -8.23 -19.62 2.14
C ARG A 104 -9.40 -19.14 1.30
N TYR A 105 -10.21 -18.20 1.81
CA TYR A 105 -11.33 -17.65 1.08
C TYR A 105 -10.87 -16.89 -0.18
N PHE A 106 -9.81 -16.09 -0.05
CA PHE A 106 -9.26 -15.26 -1.14
C PHE A 106 -8.13 -15.92 -1.94
N ALA A 107 -7.70 -17.13 -1.59
CA ALA A 107 -6.69 -17.87 -2.34
C ALA A 107 -7.28 -18.77 -3.45
N ARG A 108 -8.58 -18.65 -3.72
CA ARG A 108 -9.28 -19.35 -4.80
C ARG A 108 -9.16 -18.58 -6.11
#